data_AF-A0A7X1CXW6-F1
#
_entry.id   AF-A0A7X1CXW6-F1
#
_cell.length_a   1.000
_cell.length_b   1.000
_cell.length_c   1.000
_cell.angle_alpha   90.00
_cell.angle_beta   90.00
_cell.angle_gamma   90.00
#
_symmetry.space_group_name_H-M   'P 1'
#
loop_
_entity.id
_entity.type
_entity.pdbx_description
1 polymer ?
#
loop_
_entity_poly.entity_id
_entity_poly.type
_entity_poly.pdbx_seq_one_letter_code
_entity_poly.pdbx_strand_id
1 'polypeptide(L)'
;MASKNVSNIYVNPAKDNFTKLEGGVTIVTENKNAFGVESKIRIEKYNTAKKSWEVSCALQAAEGGLSAKSRDVSTLLSSYFFKQGAGKYRVYYEFYKITAKPFTTRLGALTTSEFNIK
;
A
#
# COMPACT_ATOMS: atom_id res chain seq x y z
N MET A 1 -10.17 10.04 -11.96
CA MET A 1 -9.90 9.04 -10.89
C MET A 1 -10.23 9.69 -9.57
N ALA A 2 -10.95 9.01 -8.68
CA ALA A 2 -11.40 9.61 -7.42
C ALA A 2 -10.32 9.40 -6.33
N SER A 3 -9.94 10.48 -5.65
CA SER A 3 -9.11 10.40 -4.44
C SER A 3 -9.85 9.58 -3.38
N LYS A 4 -9.15 8.64 -2.74
CA LYS A 4 -9.65 7.95 -1.55
C LYS A 4 -9.07 8.63 -0.31
N ASN A 5 -9.84 8.70 0.78
CA ASN A 5 -9.41 9.32 2.03
C ASN A 5 -9.28 8.24 3.12
N VAL A 6 -8.16 8.27 3.84
CA VAL A 6 -7.94 7.52 5.07
C VAL A 6 -7.39 8.50 6.11
N SER A 7 -8.16 8.82 7.14
CA SER A 7 -7.68 9.63 8.29
C SER A 7 -6.94 10.92 7.88
N ASN A 8 -7.61 11.78 7.10
CA ASN A 8 -7.08 13.04 6.54
C ASN A 8 -5.85 12.88 5.63
N ILE A 9 -5.57 11.65 5.18
CA ILE A 9 -4.59 11.33 4.16
C ILE A 9 -5.35 11.08 2.87
N TYR A 10 -5.01 11.84 1.84
CA TYR A 10 -5.62 11.73 0.52
C TYR A 10 -4.68 10.95 -0.37
N VAL A 11 -5.23 9.96 -1.07
CA VAL A 11 -4.46 9.10 -1.95
C VAL A 11 -5.11 9.05 -3.31
N ASN A 12 -4.35 9.42 -4.32
CA ASN A 12 -4.75 9.30 -5.71
C ASN A 12 -3.88 8.25 -6.39
N PRO A 13 -4.40 7.03 -6.63
CA PRO A 13 -3.70 6.05 -7.44
C PRO A 13 -3.65 6.58 -8.88
N ALA A 14 -2.46 6.68 -9.50
CA ALA A 14 -2.37 6.97 -10.92
C ALA A 14 -2.60 5.66 -11.70
N LYS A 15 -3.87 5.42 -12.07
CA LYS A 15 -4.38 4.23 -12.79
C LYS A 15 -4.24 2.91 -12.02
N ASP A 16 -5.40 2.43 -11.56
CA ASP A 16 -5.74 1.02 -11.28
C ASP A 16 -5.56 0.11 -12.52
N ASN A 17 -4.37 0.06 -13.09
CA ASN A 17 -3.96 -0.98 -14.01
C ASN A 17 -2.50 -1.25 -13.70
N PHE A 18 -2.24 -2.44 -13.14
CA PHE A 18 -0.95 -3.11 -13.27
C PHE A 18 -0.68 -3.31 -14.77
N THR A 19 -0.37 -2.24 -15.50
CA THR A 19 0.15 -2.37 -16.85
C THR A 19 1.44 -3.15 -16.69
N LYS A 20 1.50 -4.31 -17.35
CA LYS A 20 2.61 -5.28 -17.35
C LYS A 20 3.92 -4.72 -17.93
N LEU A 21 4.11 -3.40 -17.93
CA LEU A 21 5.31 -2.75 -18.42
C LEU A 21 6.07 -2.18 -17.22
N GLU A 22 7.30 -2.68 -17.09
CA GLU A 22 8.48 -2.45 -16.24
C GLU A 22 8.52 -1.40 -15.09
N GLY A 23 7.50 -0.56 -14.86
CA GLY A 23 7.62 0.62 -13.99
C GLY A 23 6.82 0.66 -12.68
N GLY A 24 5.95 -0.30 -12.38
CA GLY A 24 5.18 -0.32 -11.11
C GLY A 24 4.03 0.69 -10.99
N VAL A 25 3.46 0.83 -9.78
CA VAL A 25 2.30 1.70 -9.52
C VAL A 25 2.76 3.01 -8.89
N THR A 26 2.45 4.14 -9.52
CA THR A 26 2.66 5.46 -8.95
C THR A 26 1.47 5.88 -8.09
N ILE A 27 1.74 6.27 -6.86
CA ILE A 27 0.74 6.71 -5.88
C ILE A 27 1.11 8.12 -5.45
N VAL A 28 0.13 9.03 -5.50
CA VAL A 28 0.25 10.35 -4.89
C VAL A 28 -0.40 10.31 -3.52
N THR A 29 0.38 10.61 -2.47
CA THR A 29 -0.09 10.67 -1.09
C THR A 29 0.01 12.11 -0.59
N GLU A 30 -1.07 12.65 -0.05
CA GLU A 30 -1.12 13.96 0.60
C GLU A 30 -1.53 13.79 2.05
N ASN A 31 -0.64 14.11 2.98
CA ASN A 31 -0.94 14.08 4.40
C ASN A 31 -1.47 15.45 4.86
N LYS A 32 -2.75 15.57 5.20
CA LYS A 32 -3.30 16.82 5.75
C LYS A 32 -3.32 16.86 7.28
N ASN A 33 -2.73 15.86 7.94
CA ASN A 33 -2.58 15.86 9.39
C ASN A 33 -1.49 16.84 9.86
N ALA A 34 -1.57 17.22 11.14
CA ALA A 34 -0.56 18.05 11.81
C ALA A 34 0.68 17.25 12.26
N PHE A 35 0.70 15.93 12.04
CA PHE A 35 1.80 15.02 12.35
C PHE A 35 2.22 14.25 11.10
N GLY A 36 3.44 13.70 11.09
CA GLY A 36 3.89 12.86 10.00
C GLY A 36 3.28 11.45 10.02
N VAL A 37 3.23 10.79 8.87
CA VAL A 37 2.64 9.46 8.68
C VAL A 37 3.61 8.52 7.99
N GLU A 38 3.63 7.25 8.39
CA GLU A 38 4.39 6.21 7.70
C GLU A 38 3.43 5.22 7.06
N SER A 39 3.84 4.67 5.92
CA SER A 39 3.07 3.69 5.16
C SER A 39 3.73 2.33 5.15
N LYS A 40 2.91 1.27 5.20
CA LYS A 40 3.35 -0.12 5.08
C LYS A 40 2.57 -0.80 3.96
N ILE A 41 3.27 -1.60 3.16
CA ILE A 41 2.64 -2.42 2.12
C ILE A 41 2.49 -3.85 2.65
N ARG A 42 1.25 -4.34 2.68
CA ARG A 42 0.95 -5.72 3.04
C ARG A 42 0.27 -6.42 1.88
N ILE A 43 0.81 -7.57 1.49
CA ILE A 43 0.30 -8.34 0.36
C ILE A 43 -0.25 -9.65 0.91
N GLU A 44 -1.50 -9.92 0.59
CA GLU A 44 -2.14 -11.17 0.94
C GLU A 44 -2.38 -12.02 -0.31
N LYS A 45 -2.16 -13.31 -0.17
CA LYS A 45 -2.51 -14.33 -1.16
C LYS A 45 -3.67 -15.15 -0.63
N TYR A 46 -4.65 -15.41 -1.48
CA TYR A 46 -5.75 -16.29 -1.12
C TYR A 46 -5.26 -17.74 -1.08
N ASN A 47 -5.39 -18.38 0.08
CA ASN A 47 -5.16 -19.79 0.26
C ASN A 47 -6.45 -20.55 -0.05
N THR A 48 -6.48 -21.26 -1.18
CA THR A 48 -7.64 -22.03 -1.63
C THR A 48 -7.97 -23.22 -0.72
N ALA A 49 -6.96 -23.87 -0.13
CA ALA A 49 -7.16 -25.01 0.75
C ALA A 49 -7.83 -24.60 2.08
N LYS A 50 -7.42 -23.47 2.64
CA LYS A 50 -7.97 -22.92 3.90
C LYS A 50 -9.14 -21.95 3.70
N LYS A 51 -9.45 -21.61 2.45
CA LYS A 51 -10.44 -20.59 2.06
C LYS A 51 -10.23 -19.23 2.74
N SER A 52 -8.99 -18.88 3.04
CA SER A 52 -8.62 -17.68 3.81
C SER A 52 -7.54 -16.87 3.11
N TRP A 53 -7.41 -15.59 3.47
CA TRP A 53 -6.31 -14.75 3.02
C TRP A 53 -5.13 -14.89 3.98
N GLU A 54 -3.95 -15.19 3.45
CA GLU A 54 -2.72 -15.30 4.21
C GLU A 54 -1.72 -14.24 3.77
N VAL A 55 -0.97 -13.67 4.72
CA VAL A 55 0.07 -12.68 4.40
C VAL A 55 1.18 -13.36 3.60
N SER A 56 1.28 -13.01 2.32
CA SER A 56 2.27 -13.59 1.40
C SER A 56 3.59 -12.85 1.46
N CYS A 57 3.53 -11.54 1.63
CA CYS A 57 4.67 -10.66 1.83
C CYS A 57 4.22 -9.43 2.63
N ALA A 58 5.06 -8.97 3.56
CA ALA A 58 4.89 -7.69 4.22
C ALA A 58 6.18 -6.92 4.01
N LEU A 59 6.19 -6.03 3.02
CA LEU A 59 7.26 -5.07 2.85
C LEU A 59 6.85 -3.82 3.62
N GLN A 60 7.53 -3.58 4.74
CA GLN A 60 7.51 -2.23 5.27
C GLN A 60 8.24 -1.37 4.23
N ALA A 61 7.48 -0.57 3.48
CA ALA A 61 8.04 0.52 2.70
C ALA A 61 8.54 1.57 3.72
N ALA A 62 9.57 1.22 4.47
CA ALA A 62 10.23 2.10 5.42
C ALA A 62 11.49 2.64 4.76
N GLU A 63 11.31 3.51 3.77
CA GLU A 63 12.29 4.53 3.45
C GLU A 63 11.56 5.85 3.24
N GLY A 64 11.15 6.47 4.36
CA GLY A 64 10.66 7.85 4.39
C GLY A 64 9.20 7.97 4.78
N GLY A 65 8.95 8.31 6.06
CA GLY A 65 7.64 8.79 6.49
C GLY A 65 7.31 10.14 5.85
N LEU A 66 6.04 10.34 5.51
CA LEU A 66 5.53 11.60 4.96
C LEU A 66 5.34 12.61 6.10
N SER A 67 6.00 13.77 6.01
CA SER A 67 5.86 14.85 7.00
C SER A 67 4.42 15.39 7.12
N ALA A 68 4.16 16.20 8.14
CA ALA A 68 2.87 16.88 8.30
C ALA A 68 2.63 17.84 7.11
N LYS A 69 1.40 17.89 6.59
CA LYS A 69 0.99 18.79 5.49
C LYS A 69 1.80 18.65 4.20
N SER A 70 2.50 17.53 4.00
CA SER A 70 3.31 17.30 2.80
C SER A 70 2.62 16.40 1.79
N ARG A 71 3.11 16.49 0.55
CA ARG A 71 2.69 15.68 -0.59
C ARG A 71 3.89 14.89 -1.09
N ASP A 72 3.68 13.62 -1.37
CA ASP A 72 4.68 12.74 -1.94
C ASP A 72 4.12 11.98 -3.14
N VAL A 73 5.01 11.70 -4.10
CA VAL A 73 4.72 10.95 -5.32
C VAL A 73 5.71 9.79 -5.36
N SER A 74 5.26 8.64 -4.92
CA SER A 74 6.10 7.44 -4.83
C SER A 74 5.65 6.39 -5.86
N THR A 75 6.64 5.75 -6.49
CA THR A 75 6.42 4.57 -7.33
C THR A 75 6.66 3.34 -6.47
N LEU A 76 5.58 2.64 -6.10
CA LEU A 76 5.58 1.69 -4.98
C LEU A 76 5.57 0.21 -5.39
N LEU A 77 5.67 -0.14 -6.67
CA LEU A 77 5.52 -1.54 -7.10
C LEU A 77 6.37 -1.95 -8.32
N SER A 78 7.69 -1.71 -8.33
CA SER A 78 8.58 -2.29 -9.36
C SER A 78 8.87 -3.77 -9.02
N SER A 79 8.23 -4.72 -9.69
CA SER A 79 8.58 -6.16 -9.88
C SER A 79 8.92 -7.08 -8.68
N TYR A 80 9.44 -6.60 -7.55
CA TYR A 80 9.94 -7.38 -6.40
C TYR A 80 8.87 -7.79 -5.37
N PHE A 81 7.63 -7.31 -5.53
CA PHE A 81 6.58 -7.40 -4.49
C PHE A 81 5.82 -8.73 -4.48
N PHE A 82 5.90 -9.49 -5.56
CA PHE A 82 5.19 -10.76 -5.68
C PHE A 82 6.17 -11.91 -5.49
N LYS A 83 6.00 -12.70 -4.42
CA LYS A 83 6.63 -14.03 -4.38
C LYS A 83 6.24 -14.74 -5.68
N GLN A 84 7.23 -15.24 -6.42
CA GLN A 84 7.00 -16.10 -7.58
C GLN A 84 5.92 -17.14 -7.24
N GLY A 85 4.79 -17.06 -7.92
CA GLY A 85 3.68 -17.97 -7.70
C GLY A 85 2.37 -17.42 -8.25
N ALA A 86 1.76 -18.17 -9.16
CA ALA A 86 0.41 -17.90 -9.62
C ALA A 86 -0.59 -17.91 -8.46
N GLY A 87 -1.66 -17.13 -8.56
CA GLY A 87 -2.76 -17.13 -7.60
C GLY A 87 -3.52 -15.83 -7.51
N LYS A 88 -4.47 -15.78 -6.56
CA LYS A 88 -5.29 -14.60 -6.28
C LYS A 88 -4.65 -13.77 -5.15
N TYR A 89 -4.51 -12.47 -5.39
CA TYR A 89 -3.82 -11.51 -4.53
C TYR A 89 -4.69 -10.30 -4.23
N ARG A 90 -4.39 -9.64 -3.12
CA ARG A 90 -4.83 -8.27 -2.81
C ARG A 90 -3.73 -7.52 -2.07
N VAL A 91 -3.63 -6.23 -2.31
CA VAL A 91 -2.60 -5.37 -1.71
C VAL A 91 -3.25 -4.36 -0.78
N TYR A 92 -2.67 -4.24 0.40
CA TYR A 92 -3.02 -3.26 1.42
C TYR A 92 -1.92 -2.20 1.51
N TYR A 93 -2.36 -0.95 1.50
CA TYR A 93 -1.53 0.20 1.82
C TYR A 93 -1.98 0.73 3.18
N GLU A 94 -1.24 0.41 4.23
CA GLU A 94 -1.59 0.69 5.62
C GLU A 94 -0.87 1.95 6.09
N PHE A 95 -1.60 2.87 6.73
CA PHE A 95 -1.06 4.13 7.22
C PHE A 95 -0.98 4.13 8.74
N TYR A 96 0.11 4.68 9.26
CA TYR A 96 0.39 4.79 10.68
C TYR A 96 0.83 6.21 11.01
N LYS A 97 0.52 6.66 12.22
CA LYS A 97 1.12 7.87 12.77
C LYS A 97 2.61 7.62 13.00
N ILE A 98 3.48 8.56 12.58
CA ILE A 98 4.91 8.52 12.96
C ILE A 98 5.00 8.77 14.46
N THR A 99 5.13 7.69 15.22
CA THR A 99 5.48 7.67 16.64
C THR A 99 6.85 7.03 16.79
N ALA A 100 7.46 7.12 17.98
CA ALA A 100 8.62 6.30 18.29
C ALA A 100 8.29 4.83 17.98
N LYS A 101 9.18 4.13 17.27
CA LYS A 101 8.99 2.73 16.89
C LYS A 101 8.72 1.89 18.16
N PRO A 102 7.81 0.90 18.11
CA PRO A 102 7.03 0.46 16.96
C PRO A 102 5.84 1.37 16.63
N PHE A 103 5.48 1.46 15.34
CA PHE A 103 4.31 2.22 14.88
C PHE A 103 3.02 1.52 15.31
N THR A 104 2.47 1.90 16.47
CA THR A 104 1.30 1.22 17.06
C THR A 104 -0.03 1.82 16.62
N THR A 105 -0.05 3.10 16.22
CA THR A 105 -1.30 3.80 15.91
C THR A 105 -1.61 3.73 14.42
N ARG A 106 -2.42 2.74 14.03
CA ARG A 106 -2.93 2.61 12.66
C ARG A 106 -4.00 3.67 12.39
N LEU A 107 -3.81 4.44 11.34
CA LEU A 107 -4.74 5.45 10.84
C LEU A 107 -5.77 4.86 9.88
N GLY A 108 -5.41 3.77 9.19
CA GLY A 108 -6.32 2.99 8.34
C GLY A 108 -5.56 2.30 7.21
N ALA A 109 -6.27 1.89 6.17
CA ALA A 109 -5.64 1.32 4.99
C ALA A 109 -6.50 1.46 3.72
N LEU A 110 -5.81 1.47 2.58
CA LEU A 110 -6.42 1.26 1.27
C LEU A 110 -6.17 -0.16 0.81
N THR A 111 -7.14 -0.74 0.13
CA THR A 111 -7.01 -2.10 -0.42
C THR A 111 -7.33 -2.05 -1.90
N THR A 112 -6.56 -2.78 -2.71
CA THR A 112 -6.89 -3.01 -4.12
C THR A 112 -8.09 -3.97 -4.23
N SER A 113 -8.78 -3.96 -5.36
CA SER A 113 -9.62 -5.10 -5.74
C SER A 113 -8.77 -6.38 -5.81
N GLU A 114 -9.41 -7.54 -5.67
CA GLU A 114 -8.74 -8.83 -5.89
C GLU A 114 -8.24 -8.93 -7.34
N PHE A 115 -7.03 -9.44 -7.53
CA PHE A 115 -6.48 -9.68 -8.87
C PHE A 115 -5.70 -11.00 -8.91
N ASN A 116 -5.56 -11.56 -10.10
CA ASN A 116 -4.84 -12.82 -10.31
C ASN A 116 -3.48 -12.56 -10.97
N ILE A 117 -2.45 -13.22 -10.45
CA ILE A 117 -1.15 -13.36 -11.08
C ILE A 117 -1.13 -14.74 -11.73
N LYS A 118 -0.78 -14.79 -13.03
CA LYS A 118 -0.62 -16.03 -13.80
C LYS A 118 0.80 -16.54 -13.68
#